data_AF-A0A383E5B5-F1
#
_entry.id   AF-A0A383E5B5-F1
#
_cell.length_a   1.000
_cell.length_b   1.000
_cell.length_c   1.000
_cell.angle_alpha   90.00
_cell.angle_beta   90.00
_cell.angle_gamma   90.00
#
_symmetry.space_group_name_H-M   'P 1'
#
loop_
_entity.id
_entity.type
_entity.pdbx_description
1 polymer ?
#
loop_
_entity_poly.entity_id
_entity_poly.type
_entity_poly.pdbx_seq_one_letter_code
_entity_poly.pdbx_strand_id
1 'polypeptide(L)'
;FDNASSHPLSVHSAAALRRYVDWLEQEIGDPWWPTWAAPRDEAQHLFATLINADREEISFARSTVEAESNLLNGMTEHLTGGNIVTNDLAYSAVLYNYQMRERDGLEVRVVRNRDWQIDLADMERAIDDNTKLISIALVSNVNGLVADVRALSELAHAHGALLHADLMQSAGAVPIDVRAMGIDTAACSTFKWMMGVKGYGFQYVRADLQGTVVKPSQHHGGVGFNYEPWTE
;
A
#
# COMPACT_ATOMS: atom_id res chain seq x y z
N PHE A 1 15.23 -21.47 4.68
CA PHE A 1 14.82 -20.53 3.62
C PHE A 1 13.73 -19.65 4.21
N ASP A 2 13.99 -18.34 4.39
CA ASP A 2 13.09 -17.41 5.13
C ASP A 2 12.90 -16.07 4.39
N ASN A 3 12.87 -16.14 3.06
CA ASN A 3 12.78 -14.97 2.19
C ASN A 3 11.46 -14.20 2.34
N ALA A 4 10.39 -14.87 2.80
CA ALA A 4 9.10 -14.25 3.11
C ALA A 4 9.16 -13.34 4.35
N SER A 5 10.15 -13.52 5.23
CA SER A 5 10.46 -12.64 6.36
C SER A 5 11.35 -11.48 5.91
N SER A 6 12.47 -11.79 5.25
CA SER A 6 13.38 -10.79 4.69
C SER A 6 14.18 -11.39 3.54
N HIS A 7 14.20 -10.70 2.40
CA HIS A 7 15.05 -11.10 1.28
C HIS A 7 16.43 -10.43 1.40
N PRO A 8 17.50 -11.04 0.86
CA PRO A 8 18.77 -10.34 0.69
C PRO A 8 18.62 -9.08 -0.16
N LEU A 9 19.35 -8.03 0.22
CA LEU A 9 19.45 -6.80 -0.57
C LEU A 9 20.10 -7.10 -1.93
N SER A 10 19.56 -6.54 -3.01
CA SER A 10 20.19 -6.67 -4.33
C SER A 10 21.54 -5.92 -4.38
N VAL A 11 22.43 -6.34 -5.27
CA VAL A 11 23.72 -5.63 -5.48
C VAL A 11 23.51 -4.18 -5.94
N HIS A 12 22.41 -3.90 -6.66
CA HIS A 12 22.04 -2.57 -7.12
C HIS A 12 21.57 -1.68 -5.96
N SER A 13 20.68 -2.20 -5.11
CA SER A 13 20.19 -1.49 -3.93
C SER A 13 21.34 -1.24 -2.93
N ALA A 14 22.26 -2.19 -2.76
CA ALA A 14 23.46 -2.03 -1.94
C ALA A 14 24.39 -0.93 -2.49
N ALA A 15 24.57 -0.86 -3.81
CA ALA A 15 25.37 0.19 -4.44
C ALA A 15 24.72 1.58 -4.26
N ALA A 16 23.39 1.69 -4.43
CA ALA A 16 22.67 2.93 -4.23
C ALA A 16 22.78 3.45 -2.79
N LEU A 17 22.66 2.57 -1.79
CA LEU A 17 22.85 2.94 -0.39
C LEU A 17 24.27 3.40 -0.08
N ARG A 18 25.29 2.73 -0.61
CA ARG A 18 26.69 3.17 -0.45
C ARG A 18 26.89 4.56 -1.02
N ARG A 19 26.42 4.81 -2.25
CA ARG A 19 26.48 6.15 -2.86
C ARG A 19 25.77 7.20 -2.01
N TYR A 20 24.63 6.85 -1.41
CA TYR A 20 23.92 7.75 -0.51
C TYR A 20 24.71 8.08 0.76
N VAL A 21 25.37 7.08 1.36
CA VAL A 21 26.26 7.28 2.51
C VAL A 21 27.49 8.10 2.13
N ASP A 22 28.15 7.80 1.01
CA ASP A 22 29.30 8.55 0.51
C ASP A 22 28.92 10.03 0.33
N TRP A 23 27.73 10.30 -0.22
CA TRP A 23 27.20 11.65 -0.35
C TRP A 23 27.00 12.35 1.01
N LEU A 24 26.41 11.66 2.00
CA LEU A 24 26.25 12.20 3.36
C LEU A 24 27.58 12.53 4.04
N GLU A 25 28.61 11.74 3.78
CA GLU A 25 29.93 11.88 4.40
C GLU A 25 30.78 12.97 3.74
N GLN A 26 30.70 13.10 2.42
CA GLN A 26 31.67 13.85 1.63
C GLN A 26 31.07 15.05 0.88
N GLU A 27 29.77 15.00 0.56
CA GLU A 27 29.11 15.91 -0.39
C GLU A 27 27.89 16.61 0.24
N ILE A 28 27.70 16.55 1.56
CA ILE A 28 26.53 17.13 2.25
C ILE A 28 26.43 18.66 2.12
N GLY A 29 27.50 19.31 1.64
CA GLY A 29 27.49 20.73 1.25
C GLY A 29 26.77 21.01 -0.07
N ASP A 30 26.52 19.98 -0.90
CA ASP A 30 25.75 20.10 -2.13
C ASP A 30 24.25 20.13 -1.84
N PRO A 31 23.45 20.88 -2.64
CA PRO A 31 22.01 20.97 -2.43
C PRO A 31 21.33 19.59 -2.53
N TRP A 32 20.73 19.12 -1.43
CA TRP A 32 20.04 17.82 -1.35
C TRP A 32 19.05 17.59 -2.50
N TRP A 33 18.18 18.57 -2.77
CA TRP A 33 17.04 18.38 -3.67
C TRP A 33 17.45 18.17 -5.14
N PRO A 34 18.28 19.03 -5.77
CA PRO A 34 18.79 18.78 -7.12
C PRO A 34 19.52 17.43 -7.28
N THR A 35 20.30 17.02 -6.28
CA THR A 35 21.09 15.79 -6.34
C THR A 35 20.23 14.52 -6.33
N TRP A 36 19.15 14.53 -5.54
CA TRP A 36 18.34 13.34 -5.30
C TRP A 36 16.95 13.37 -5.94
N ALA A 37 16.57 14.46 -6.63
CA ALA A 37 15.29 14.54 -7.35
C ALA A 37 15.17 13.48 -8.45
N ALA A 38 16.17 13.35 -9.33
CA ALA A 38 16.10 12.42 -10.45
C ALA A 38 16.05 10.93 -9.99
N PRO A 39 16.92 10.44 -9.07
CA PRO A 39 16.81 9.07 -8.56
C PRO A 39 15.49 8.79 -7.84
N ARG A 40 14.94 9.79 -7.13
CA ARG A 40 13.62 9.68 -6.48
C ARG A 40 12.53 9.50 -7.53
N ASP A 41 12.48 10.38 -8.53
CA ASP A 41 11.45 10.35 -9.57
C ASP A 41 11.53 9.07 -10.41
N GLU A 42 12.75 8.58 -10.67
CA GLU A 42 12.98 7.29 -11.32
C GLU A 42 12.46 6.12 -10.48
N ALA A 43 12.74 6.07 -9.17
CA ALA A 43 12.24 5.00 -8.30
C ALA A 43 10.69 4.95 -8.28
N GLN A 44 10.05 6.12 -8.24
CA GLN A 44 8.59 6.26 -8.30
C GLN A 44 8.04 5.75 -9.65
N HIS A 45 8.68 6.12 -10.76
CA HIS A 45 8.31 5.65 -12.11
C HIS A 45 8.49 4.14 -12.28
N LEU A 46 9.59 3.58 -11.77
CA LEU A 46 9.86 2.14 -11.83
C LEU A 46 8.83 1.34 -11.05
N PHE A 47 8.44 1.81 -9.86
CA PHE A 47 7.38 1.16 -9.09
C PHE A 47 6.01 1.27 -9.78
N ALA A 48 5.67 2.44 -10.34
CA ALA A 48 4.46 2.62 -11.13
C ALA A 48 4.39 1.62 -12.29
N THR A 49 5.50 1.49 -13.02
CA THR A 49 5.63 0.53 -14.14
C THR A 49 5.49 -0.91 -13.67
N LEU A 50 6.07 -1.27 -12.51
CA LEU A 50 6.01 -2.61 -11.95
C LEU A 50 4.57 -3.10 -11.68
N ILE A 51 3.65 -2.17 -11.38
CA ILE A 51 2.27 -2.48 -11.00
C ILE A 51 1.22 -2.02 -12.03
N ASN A 52 1.67 -1.50 -13.18
CA ASN A 52 0.83 -0.90 -14.23
C ASN A 52 0.01 0.33 -13.79
N ALA A 53 0.60 1.21 -12.97
CA ALA A 53 0.02 2.47 -12.53
C ALA A 53 0.65 3.68 -13.25
N ASP A 54 0.03 4.86 -13.12
CA ASP A 54 0.69 6.12 -13.45
C ASP A 54 1.63 6.56 -12.32
N ARG A 55 2.67 7.33 -12.66
CA ARG A 55 3.66 7.80 -11.67
C ARG A 55 3.00 8.68 -10.61
N GLU A 56 2.05 9.51 -11.01
CA GLU A 56 1.29 10.43 -10.16
C GLU A 56 0.38 9.70 -9.16
N GLU A 57 0.18 8.40 -9.34
CA GLU A 57 -0.56 7.54 -8.41
C GLU A 57 0.31 6.92 -7.31
N ILE A 58 1.63 7.13 -7.36
CA ILE A 58 2.59 6.55 -6.42
C ILE A 58 3.10 7.59 -5.43
N SER A 59 3.12 7.26 -4.14
CA SER A 59 3.84 8.01 -3.11
C SER A 59 4.85 7.11 -2.41
N PHE A 60 5.81 7.71 -1.69
CA PHE A 60 6.74 6.96 -0.86
C PHE A 60 6.09 6.59 0.47
N ALA A 61 6.60 5.52 1.08
CA ALA A 61 6.26 5.10 2.42
C ALA A 61 7.50 4.56 3.14
N ARG A 62 7.46 4.46 4.46
CA ARG A 62 8.53 3.82 5.25
C ARG A 62 8.26 2.35 5.48
N SER A 63 6.99 1.94 5.46
CA SER A 63 6.57 0.54 5.48
C SER A 63 5.14 0.36 4.99
N THR A 64 4.74 -0.87 4.67
CA THR A 64 3.37 -1.23 4.28
C THR A 64 2.38 -0.90 5.38
N VAL A 65 2.71 -1.24 6.63
CA VAL A 65 1.86 -1.00 7.81
C VAL A 65 1.64 0.49 8.03
N GLU A 66 2.67 1.31 7.85
CA GLU A 66 2.58 2.76 7.96
C GLU A 66 1.78 3.37 6.80
N ALA A 67 2.06 2.97 5.56
CA ALA A 67 1.30 3.42 4.39
C ALA A 67 -0.21 3.18 4.57
N GLU A 68 -0.58 1.99 5.05
CA GLU A 68 -1.97 1.65 5.30
C GLU A 68 -2.57 2.41 6.49
N SER A 69 -1.80 2.63 7.56
CA SER A 69 -2.23 3.51 8.67
C SER A 69 -2.53 4.93 8.17
N ASN A 70 -1.69 5.45 7.27
CA ASN A 70 -1.85 6.77 6.67
C ASN A 70 -3.00 6.84 5.68
N LEU A 71 -3.25 5.77 4.94
CA LEU A 71 -4.47 5.59 4.14
C LEU A 71 -5.72 5.71 5.02
N LEU A 72 -5.79 4.94 6.11
CA LEU A 72 -6.93 4.99 7.04
C LEU A 72 -7.11 6.37 7.67
N ASN A 73 -6.00 7.04 8.04
CA ASN A 73 -6.06 8.44 8.51
C ASN A 73 -6.67 9.36 7.44
N GLY A 74 -6.22 9.22 6.19
CA GLY A 74 -6.70 10.04 5.07
C GLY A 74 -8.16 9.77 4.69
N MET A 75 -8.66 8.57 4.99
CA MET A 75 -10.03 8.11 4.70
C MET A 75 -11.01 8.32 5.86
N THR A 76 -10.63 9.01 6.95
CA THR A 76 -11.45 9.13 8.17
C THR A 76 -12.91 9.50 7.90
N GLU A 77 -13.16 10.49 7.03
CA GLU A 77 -14.52 10.91 6.65
C GLU A 77 -15.26 9.82 5.86
N HIS A 78 -14.61 9.19 4.88
CA HIS A 78 -15.19 8.11 4.06
C HIS A 78 -15.56 6.88 4.89
N LEU A 79 -14.76 6.57 5.91
CA LEU A 79 -14.96 5.43 6.80
C LEU A 79 -16.04 5.68 7.87
N THR A 80 -16.52 6.90 8.04
CA THR A 80 -17.45 7.25 9.12
C THR A 80 -18.77 6.47 9.02
N GLY A 81 -19.14 5.79 10.11
CA GLY A 81 -20.38 5.02 10.22
C GLY A 81 -20.46 3.77 9.35
N GLY A 82 -19.35 3.38 8.70
CA GLY A 82 -19.26 2.22 7.83
C GLY A 82 -18.57 1.01 8.46
N ASN A 83 -18.22 0.04 7.61
CA ASN A 83 -17.40 -1.11 8.00
C ASN A 83 -16.20 -1.34 7.06
N ILE A 84 -15.17 -2.01 7.59
CA ILE A 84 -14.06 -2.58 6.82
C ILE A 84 -14.18 -4.10 6.85
N VAL A 85 -14.03 -4.74 5.69
CA VAL A 85 -13.97 -6.21 5.57
C VAL A 85 -12.53 -6.64 5.30
N THR A 86 -12.03 -7.58 6.09
CA THR A 86 -10.70 -8.21 5.92
C THR A 86 -10.78 -9.69 6.29
N ASN A 87 -9.63 -10.37 6.43
CA ASN A 87 -9.57 -11.77 6.81
C ASN A 87 -8.48 -12.07 7.85
N ASP A 88 -8.57 -13.24 8.49
CA ASP A 88 -7.66 -13.64 9.56
C ASP A 88 -6.30 -14.20 9.12
N LEU A 89 -6.02 -14.18 7.81
CA LEU A 89 -4.70 -14.43 7.24
C LEU A 89 -3.96 -13.12 6.86
N ALA A 90 -4.58 -11.96 7.09
CA ALA A 90 -3.93 -10.67 6.94
C ALA A 90 -2.78 -10.48 7.94
N TYR A 91 -1.80 -9.64 7.60
CA TYR A 91 -0.67 -9.38 8.49
C TYR A 91 -1.13 -8.72 9.79
N SER A 92 -0.74 -9.28 10.93
CA SER A 92 -1.28 -8.90 12.24
C SER A 92 -1.12 -7.41 12.57
N ALA A 93 -0.01 -6.78 12.16
CA ALA A 93 0.23 -5.36 12.40
C ALA A 93 -0.82 -4.46 11.74
N VAL A 94 -1.34 -4.87 10.58
CA VAL A 94 -2.40 -4.15 9.87
C VAL A 94 -3.75 -4.31 10.58
N LEU A 95 -4.05 -5.49 11.12
CA LEU A 95 -5.30 -5.70 11.88
C LEU A 95 -5.39 -4.76 13.10
N TYR A 96 -4.27 -4.48 13.76
CA TYR A 96 -4.24 -3.49 14.85
C TYR A 96 -4.61 -2.07 14.38
N ASN A 97 -4.26 -1.69 13.15
CA ASN A 97 -4.66 -0.39 12.60
C ASN A 97 -6.18 -0.26 12.52
N TYR A 98 -6.90 -1.34 12.17
CA TYR A 98 -8.37 -1.33 12.12
C TYR A 98 -9.00 -1.37 13.51
N GLN A 99 -8.49 -2.22 14.41
CA GLN A 99 -8.97 -2.29 15.80
C GLN A 99 -8.88 -0.93 16.50
N MET A 100 -7.83 -0.17 16.24
CA MET A 100 -7.69 1.19 16.76
C MET A 100 -8.77 2.16 16.26
N ARG A 101 -9.48 1.84 15.17
CA ARG A 101 -10.60 2.62 14.62
C ARG A 101 -11.97 2.16 15.10
N GLU A 102 -12.08 1.00 15.73
CA GLU A 102 -13.33 0.58 16.36
C GLU A 102 -13.79 1.59 17.42
N ARG A 103 -12.84 2.23 18.12
CA ARG A 103 -13.12 3.32 19.07
C ARG A 103 -13.71 4.58 18.40
N ASP A 104 -13.48 4.75 17.10
CA ASP A 104 -14.00 5.84 16.27
C ASP A 104 -15.36 5.46 15.63
N GLY A 105 -15.91 4.29 15.97
CA GLY A 105 -17.19 3.79 15.48
C GLY A 105 -17.12 3.00 14.16
N LEU A 106 -15.92 2.65 13.69
CA LEU A 106 -15.72 1.81 12.52
C LEU A 106 -15.93 0.32 12.87
N GLU A 107 -16.85 -0.36 12.19
CA GLU A 107 -17.01 -1.80 12.35
C GLU A 107 -15.91 -2.55 11.57
N VAL A 108 -15.24 -3.51 12.21
CA VAL A 108 -14.21 -4.35 11.56
C VAL A 108 -14.73 -5.78 11.44
N ARG A 109 -14.95 -6.23 10.20
CA ARG A 109 -15.42 -7.59 9.89
C ARG A 109 -14.25 -8.44 9.42
N VAL A 110 -13.92 -9.47 10.20
CA VAL A 110 -12.81 -10.38 9.90
C VAL A 110 -13.34 -11.74 9.46
N VAL A 111 -13.21 -12.05 8.18
CA VAL A 111 -13.55 -13.34 7.60
C VAL A 111 -12.55 -14.40 8.04
N ARG A 112 -13.07 -15.55 8.47
CA ARG A 112 -12.26 -16.67 8.96
C ARG A 112 -11.87 -17.59 7.82
N ASN A 113 -10.62 -18.03 7.82
CA ASN A 113 -10.18 -19.05 6.89
C ASN A 113 -10.81 -20.42 7.18
N ARG A 114 -10.95 -21.22 6.12
CA ARG A 114 -11.17 -22.67 6.16
C ARG A 114 -9.98 -23.34 5.52
N ASP A 115 -9.29 -24.21 6.25
CA ASP A 115 -8.10 -24.92 5.78
C ASP A 115 -7.03 -23.98 5.18
N TRP A 116 -6.78 -22.86 5.86
CA TRP A 116 -5.87 -21.80 5.42
C TRP A 116 -6.29 -21.08 4.13
N GLN A 117 -7.55 -21.15 3.73
CA GLN A 117 -8.08 -20.45 2.55
C GLN A 117 -9.21 -19.51 2.94
N ILE A 118 -9.28 -18.34 2.28
CA ILE A 118 -10.42 -17.43 2.39
C ILE A 118 -11.37 -17.73 1.25
N ASP A 119 -12.60 -18.11 1.59
CA ASP A 119 -13.64 -18.38 0.60
C ASP A 119 -14.28 -17.06 0.15
N LEU A 120 -14.40 -16.87 -1.16
CA LEU A 120 -15.03 -15.68 -1.74
C LEU A 120 -16.48 -15.53 -1.27
N ALA A 121 -17.21 -16.64 -1.06
CA ALA A 121 -18.59 -16.59 -0.56
C ALA A 121 -18.68 -16.12 0.90
N ASP A 122 -17.64 -16.31 1.72
CA ASP A 122 -17.60 -15.71 3.05
C ASP A 122 -17.31 -14.22 3.00
N MET A 123 -16.43 -13.80 2.06
CA MET A 123 -16.19 -12.38 1.80
C MET A 123 -17.48 -11.70 1.37
N GLU A 124 -18.20 -12.26 0.41
CA GLU A 124 -19.51 -11.78 -0.05
C GLU A 124 -20.52 -11.63 1.08
N ARG A 125 -20.62 -12.61 1.98
CA ARG A 125 -21.51 -12.51 3.15
C ARG A 125 -21.13 -11.41 4.15
N ALA A 126 -19.86 -11.03 4.19
CA ALA A 126 -19.36 -9.99 5.10
C ALA A 126 -19.50 -8.58 4.51
N ILE A 127 -19.69 -8.46 3.19
CA ILE A 127 -19.79 -7.20 2.46
C ILE A 127 -21.27 -6.80 2.32
N ASP A 128 -21.54 -5.51 2.50
CA ASP A 128 -22.86 -4.90 2.39
C ASP A 128 -22.74 -3.45 1.88
N ASP A 129 -23.88 -2.78 1.68
CA ASP A 129 -23.95 -1.39 1.19
C ASP A 129 -23.36 -0.35 2.17
N ASN A 130 -22.99 -0.77 3.40
CA ASN A 130 -22.30 0.09 4.36
C ASN A 130 -20.79 -0.19 4.42
N THR A 131 -20.31 -1.16 3.65
CA THR A 131 -18.88 -1.49 3.53
C THR A 131 -18.17 -0.34 2.82
N LYS A 132 -17.07 0.13 3.39
CA LYS A 132 -16.30 1.28 2.87
C LYS A 132 -14.99 0.87 2.26
N LEU A 133 -14.38 -0.18 2.80
CA LEU A 133 -13.10 -0.70 2.37
C LEU A 133 -13.04 -2.21 2.58
N ILE A 134 -12.59 -2.93 1.57
CA ILE A 134 -12.10 -4.30 1.68
C ILE A 134 -10.59 -4.23 1.69
N SER A 135 -9.93 -4.85 2.67
CA SER A 135 -8.46 -4.91 2.71
C SER A 135 -7.95 -6.34 2.81
N ILE A 136 -7.10 -6.71 1.86
CA ILE A 136 -6.57 -8.06 1.69
C ILE A 136 -5.11 -8.00 1.27
N ALA A 137 -4.35 -9.07 1.55
CA ALA A 137 -3.05 -9.27 0.92
C ALA A 137 -3.25 -9.94 -0.44
N LEU A 138 -2.62 -9.41 -1.50
CA LEU A 138 -2.66 -10.04 -2.83
C LEU A 138 -2.00 -11.42 -2.79
N VAL A 139 -0.90 -11.55 -2.03
CA VAL A 139 -0.26 -12.84 -1.74
C VAL A 139 -0.12 -12.99 -0.23
N SER A 140 -0.61 -14.09 0.32
CA SER A 140 -0.51 -14.35 1.75
C SER A 140 0.93 -14.67 2.16
N ASN A 141 1.41 -14.04 3.23
CA ASN A 141 2.70 -14.39 3.84
C ASN A 141 2.67 -15.72 4.61
N VAL A 142 1.48 -16.28 4.87
CA VAL A 142 1.30 -17.50 5.67
C VAL A 142 1.48 -18.74 4.80
N ASN A 143 0.88 -18.74 3.61
CA ASN A 143 0.79 -19.93 2.75
C ASN A 143 1.08 -19.67 1.27
N GLY A 144 1.38 -18.41 0.88
CA GLY A 144 1.71 -18.06 -0.50
C GLY A 144 0.54 -18.07 -1.48
N LEU A 145 -0.71 -18.25 -1.01
CA LEU A 145 -1.88 -18.18 -1.87
C LEU A 145 -2.04 -16.78 -2.45
N VAL A 146 -2.36 -16.74 -3.75
CA VAL A 146 -2.71 -15.52 -4.47
C VAL A 146 -4.22 -15.33 -4.36
N ALA A 147 -4.66 -14.20 -3.82
CA ALA A 147 -6.09 -13.88 -3.72
C ALA A 147 -6.68 -13.57 -5.11
N ASP A 148 -7.96 -13.90 -5.31
CA ASP A 148 -8.71 -13.44 -6.50
C ASP A 148 -9.15 -11.98 -6.28
N VAL A 149 -8.18 -11.08 -6.42
CA VAL A 149 -8.36 -9.65 -6.15
C VAL A 149 -9.33 -9.01 -7.12
N ARG A 150 -9.41 -9.50 -8.35
CA ARG A 150 -10.36 -9.02 -9.36
C ARG A 150 -11.80 -9.33 -8.97
N ALA A 151 -12.07 -10.56 -8.52
CA ALA A 151 -13.40 -10.91 -8.03
C ALA A 151 -13.77 -10.09 -6.78
N LEU A 152 -12.81 -9.87 -5.88
CA LEU A 152 -13.03 -9.05 -4.68
C LEU A 152 -13.24 -7.56 -5.01
N SER A 153 -12.55 -7.00 -6.00
CA SER A 153 -12.76 -5.61 -6.42
C SER A 153 -14.13 -5.44 -7.07
N GLU A 154 -14.55 -6.37 -7.94
CA GLU A 154 -15.87 -6.33 -8.58
C GLU A 154 -16.98 -6.35 -7.52
N LEU A 155 -16.80 -7.20 -6.50
CA LEU A 155 -17.70 -7.28 -5.35
C LEU A 155 -17.68 -6.02 -4.49
N ALA A 156 -16.50 -5.44 -4.21
CA ALA A 156 -16.37 -4.18 -3.49
C ALA A 156 -17.15 -3.06 -4.20
N HIS A 157 -16.87 -2.88 -5.50
CA HIS A 157 -17.43 -1.81 -6.31
C HIS A 157 -18.94 -1.96 -6.51
N ALA A 158 -19.46 -3.19 -6.56
CA ALA A 158 -20.90 -3.45 -6.60
C ALA A 158 -21.66 -2.89 -5.38
N HIS A 159 -20.99 -2.78 -4.23
CA HIS A 159 -21.54 -2.20 -2.99
C HIS A 159 -21.02 -0.78 -2.71
N GLY A 160 -20.31 -0.16 -3.66
CA GLY A 160 -19.71 1.17 -3.49
C GLY A 160 -18.53 1.22 -2.51
N ALA A 161 -18.00 0.07 -2.10
CA ALA A 161 -16.78 -0.05 -1.30
C ALA A 161 -15.54 0.07 -2.18
N LEU A 162 -14.40 0.40 -1.57
CA LEU A 162 -13.08 0.38 -2.21
C LEU A 162 -12.31 -0.90 -1.82
N LEU A 163 -11.24 -1.20 -2.54
CA LEU A 163 -10.33 -2.31 -2.31
C LEU A 163 -8.89 -1.81 -2.06
N HIS A 164 -8.35 -2.14 -0.88
CA HIS A 164 -6.93 -2.04 -0.57
C HIS A 164 -6.23 -3.39 -0.75
N ALA A 165 -5.07 -3.38 -1.42
CA ALA A 165 -4.22 -4.56 -1.56
C ALA A 165 -2.85 -4.36 -0.89
N ASP A 166 -2.53 -5.21 0.09
CA ASP A 166 -1.16 -5.38 0.57
C ASP A 166 -0.36 -6.18 -0.49
N LEU A 167 0.66 -5.52 -1.06
CA LEU A 167 1.50 -6.08 -2.12
C LEU A 167 2.85 -6.62 -1.62
N MET A 168 3.04 -6.72 -0.30
CA MET A 168 4.33 -7.01 0.33
C MET A 168 4.92 -8.37 -0.09
N GLN A 169 4.08 -9.36 -0.38
CA GLN A 169 4.51 -10.67 -0.89
C GLN A 169 4.33 -10.83 -2.40
N SER A 170 3.79 -9.83 -3.11
CA SER A 170 3.45 -9.93 -4.53
C SER A 170 4.36 -9.08 -5.42
N ALA A 171 4.68 -7.84 -5.03
CA ALA A 171 5.48 -6.93 -5.85
C ALA A 171 6.90 -7.47 -6.04
N GLY A 172 7.28 -7.77 -7.28
CA GLY A 172 8.54 -8.44 -7.63
C GLY A 172 8.49 -9.97 -7.59
N ALA A 173 7.35 -10.58 -7.23
CA ALA A 173 7.15 -12.03 -7.20
C ALA A 173 6.12 -12.53 -8.21
N VAL A 174 5.04 -11.79 -8.43
CA VAL A 174 3.97 -12.11 -9.39
C VAL A 174 3.64 -10.87 -10.24
N PRO A 175 3.08 -11.05 -11.46
CA PRO A 175 2.58 -9.93 -12.25
C PRO A 175 1.47 -9.18 -11.51
N ILE A 176 1.50 -7.85 -11.56
CA ILE A 176 0.50 -6.98 -10.95
C ILE A 176 0.05 -5.99 -12.01
N ASP A 177 -1.28 -5.89 -12.18
CA ASP A 177 -1.91 -4.84 -12.97
C ASP A 177 -3.04 -4.26 -12.12
N VAL A 178 -2.74 -3.17 -11.40
CA VAL A 178 -3.71 -2.57 -10.46
C VAL A 178 -4.99 -2.13 -11.14
N ARG A 179 -4.93 -1.75 -12.43
CA ARG A 179 -6.09 -1.33 -13.21
C ARG A 179 -6.95 -2.53 -13.58
N ALA A 180 -6.35 -3.58 -14.15
CA ALA A 180 -7.08 -4.78 -14.54
C ALA A 180 -7.62 -5.57 -13.33
N MET A 181 -6.93 -5.48 -12.18
CA MET A 181 -7.35 -6.09 -10.91
C MET A 181 -8.35 -5.25 -10.11
N GLY A 182 -8.68 -4.03 -10.57
CA GLY A 182 -9.63 -3.15 -9.86
C GLY A 182 -9.16 -2.67 -8.49
N ILE A 183 -7.85 -2.63 -8.25
CA ILE A 183 -7.27 -2.17 -6.98
C ILE A 183 -7.43 -0.66 -6.89
N ASP A 184 -8.01 -0.16 -5.80
CA ASP A 184 -8.21 1.27 -5.56
C ASP A 184 -7.00 1.90 -4.86
N THR A 185 -6.41 1.15 -3.94
CA THR A 185 -5.21 1.55 -3.19
C THR A 185 -4.33 0.34 -2.90
N ALA A 186 -3.03 0.54 -2.76
CA ALA A 186 -2.12 -0.54 -2.40
C ALA A 186 -0.89 -0.02 -1.67
N ALA A 187 -0.19 -0.91 -0.96
CA ALA A 187 1.06 -0.58 -0.28
C ALA A 187 2.08 -1.71 -0.39
N CYS A 188 3.37 -1.36 -0.43
CA CYS A 188 4.45 -2.33 -0.47
C CYS A 188 5.74 -1.78 0.15
N SER A 189 6.40 -2.54 1.04
CA SER A 189 7.78 -2.25 1.45
C SER A 189 8.75 -2.99 0.53
N THR A 190 9.96 -2.48 0.41
CA THR A 190 10.91 -2.98 -0.60
C THR A 190 11.71 -4.22 -0.16
N PHE A 191 11.79 -4.53 1.14
CA PHE A 191 12.76 -5.49 1.69
C PHE A 191 12.43 -6.99 1.53
N LYS A 192 11.37 -7.34 0.79
CA LYS A 192 11.08 -8.72 0.39
C LYS A 192 11.43 -8.92 -1.08
N TRP A 193 10.46 -9.22 -1.93
CA TRP A 193 10.70 -9.64 -3.31
C TRP A 193 11.26 -8.53 -4.21
N MET A 194 11.07 -7.26 -3.85
CA MET A 194 11.76 -6.14 -4.49
C MET A 194 13.24 -6.00 -4.09
N MET A 195 13.73 -6.81 -3.15
CA MET A 195 15.14 -6.88 -2.73
C MET A 195 15.76 -5.53 -2.36
N GLY A 196 14.94 -4.62 -1.83
CA GLY A 196 15.33 -3.32 -1.31
C GLY A 196 15.64 -3.34 0.18
N VAL A 197 15.67 -2.17 0.80
CA VAL A 197 16.06 -1.99 2.20
C VAL A 197 14.84 -1.73 3.09
N LYS A 198 14.90 -2.21 4.34
CA LYS A 198 13.87 -1.92 5.35
C LYS A 198 13.77 -0.41 5.57
N GLY A 199 12.56 0.09 5.83
CA GLY A 199 12.32 1.52 6.03
C GLY A 199 11.99 2.29 4.75
N TYR A 200 11.89 1.60 3.61
CA TYR A 200 11.47 2.18 2.33
C TYR A 200 10.38 1.32 1.67
N GLY A 201 9.40 2.00 1.10
CA GLY A 201 8.24 1.44 0.44
C GLY A 201 7.53 2.45 -0.43
N PHE A 202 6.42 2.00 -0.98
CA PHE A 202 5.55 2.77 -1.86
C PHE A 202 4.09 2.56 -1.47
N GLN A 203 3.29 3.55 -1.78
CA GLN A 203 1.84 3.49 -1.70
C GLN A 203 1.26 3.89 -3.05
N TYR A 204 0.27 3.15 -3.51
CA TYR A 204 -0.53 3.44 -4.68
C TYR A 204 -1.90 3.95 -4.23
N VAL A 205 -2.37 5.05 -4.82
CA VAL A 205 -3.72 5.56 -4.66
C VAL A 205 -4.24 5.98 -6.02
N ARG A 206 -5.35 5.38 -6.46
CA ARG A 206 -5.97 5.72 -7.75
C ARG A 206 -6.27 7.22 -7.83
N ALA A 207 -5.99 7.81 -8.99
CA ALA A 207 -5.97 9.28 -9.17
C ALA A 207 -7.25 10.01 -8.69
N ASP A 208 -8.45 9.46 -8.94
CA ASP A 208 -9.74 10.06 -8.58
C ASP A 208 -10.03 10.07 -7.08
N LEU A 209 -9.34 9.23 -6.30
CA LEU A 209 -9.46 9.15 -4.84
C LEU A 209 -8.55 10.14 -4.11
N GLN A 210 -7.54 10.69 -4.80
CA GLN A 210 -6.55 11.57 -4.19
C GLN A 210 -7.15 12.94 -3.85
N GLY A 211 -7.07 13.34 -2.58
CA GLY A 211 -7.61 14.61 -2.08
C GLY A 211 -9.14 14.64 -1.90
N THR A 212 -9.85 13.63 -2.42
CA THR A 212 -11.30 13.47 -2.30
C THR A 212 -11.64 12.49 -1.18
N VAL A 213 -11.36 11.21 -1.40
CA VAL A 213 -11.57 10.10 -0.45
C VAL A 213 -10.35 9.91 0.44
N VAL A 214 -9.15 9.97 -0.15
CA VAL A 214 -7.88 9.86 0.55
C VAL A 214 -7.27 11.25 0.69
N LYS A 215 -7.53 11.89 1.83
CA LYS A 215 -6.96 13.19 2.16
C LYS A 215 -5.53 13.05 2.70
N PRO A 216 -4.64 14.02 2.46
CA PRO A 216 -3.29 13.98 3.03
C PRO A 216 -3.34 14.04 4.55
N SER A 217 -2.90 12.96 5.18
CA SER A 217 -2.78 12.84 6.64
C SER A 217 -1.34 12.99 7.13
N GLN A 218 -0.37 12.71 6.26
CA GLN A 218 1.07 12.88 6.45
C GLN A 218 1.75 13.21 5.10
N HIS A 219 2.81 14.02 5.12
CA HIS A 219 3.57 14.35 3.92
C HIS A 219 4.64 13.28 3.66
N HIS A 220 4.45 12.47 2.61
CA HIS A 220 5.46 11.48 2.19
C HIS A 220 6.17 11.81 0.87
N GLY A 221 5.89 12.98 0.30
CA GLY A 221 6.38 13.39 -1.02
C GLY A 221 5.74 12.59 -2.16
N GLY A 222 5.60 13.22 -3.32
CA GLY A 222 5.30 12.54 -4.59
C GLY A 222 3.86 12.61 -5.10
N VAL A 223 2.87 12.99 -4.27
CA VAL A 223 1.54 13.31 -4.81
C VAL A 223 1.57 14.73 -5.35
N GLY A 224 1.23 14.89 -6.63
CA GLY A 224 1.08 16.17 -7.30
C GLY A 224 -0.13 16.92 -6.76
N PHE A 225 0.03 17.54 -5.60
CA PHE A 225 -1.03 18.33 -5.04
C PHE A 225 -1.07 19.69 -5.75
N ASN A 226 -2.20 19.99 -6.40
CA ASN A 226 -2.54 21.36 -6.78
C ASN A 226 -2.72 22.19 -5.49
N TYR A 227 -1.64 22.71 -4.94
CA TYR A 227 -1.68 23.70 -3.86
C TYR A 227 -1.20 25.05 -4.38
N GLU A 228 -2.00 26.09 -4.15
CA GLU A 228 -1.51 27.46 -4.11
C GLU A 228 -0.47 27.61 -2.97
N PRO A 229 0.48 28.56 -3.08
CA PRO A 229 1.62 28.66 -2.16
C PRO A 229 1.18 28.84 -0.70
N TRP A 230 1.83 28.09 0.20
CA TRP A 230 1.63 28.10 1.66
C TRP A 230 2.22 29.33 2.37
N THR A 231 2.27 30.48 1.71
CA THR A 231 2.65 31.75 2.32
C THR A 231 1.98 32.91 1.59
N GLU A 232 1.01 33.53 2.26
CA GLU A 232 1.01 34.99 2.37
C GLU A 232 1.70 35.37 3.69
#